data_AF-A0A0D2YKH2-F1
#
_entry.id   AF-A0A0D2YKH2-F1
#
_cell.length_a   1.000
_cell.length_b   1.000
_cell.length_c   1.000
_cell.angle_alpha   90.00
_cell.angle_beta   90.00
_cell.angle_gamma   90.00
#
_symmetry.space_group_name_H-M   'P 1'
#
loop_
_entity.id
_entity.type
_entity.pdbx_description
1 polymer ?
#
loop_
_entity_poly.entity_id
_entity_poly.type
_entity_poly.pdbx_seq_one_letter_code
_entity_poly.pdbx_strand_id
1 'polypeptide(L)' 'MSSTEIKRNNAIKQCNAVFAFVLTNTAGETDSWHVDLKETGKVGKGPCNNPTGE' A
#
# COMPACT_ATOMS: atom_id res chain seq x y z
N MET A 1 12.95 -12.16 16.94
CA MET A 1 12.27 -11.44 15.85
C MET A 1 12.64 -12.09 14.53
N SER A 2 11.67 -12.34 13.66
CA SER A 2 11.87 -12.95 12.34
C SER A 2 12.46 -11.94 11.35
N SER A 3 13.27 -12.41 10.41
CA SER A 3 13.87 -11.58 9.36
C SER A 3 12.82 -10.85 8.50
N THR A 4 11.61 -11.40 8.39
CA THR A 4 10.47 -10.77 7.72
C THR A 4 9.96 -9.52 8.45
N GLU A 5 9.97 -9.53 9.79
CA GLU A 5 9.51 -8.40 10.60
C GLU A 5 10.49 -7.22 10.51
N ILE A 6 11.79 -7.50 10.51
CA ILE A 6 12.85 -6.49 10.36
C ILE A 6 12.77 -5.81 8.99
N LYS A 7 12.62 -6.60 7.91
CA LYS A 7 12.49 -6.06 6.54
C LYS A 7 11.24 -5.18 6.39
N ARG A 8 10.10 -5.62 6.96
CA ARG A 8 8.86 -4.85 6.95
C ARG A 8 9.01 -3.50 7.67
N ASN A 9 9.59 -3.49 8.88
CA ASN A 9 9.79 -2.26 9.64
C ASN A 9 10.74 -1.28 8.95
N ASN A 10 11.80 -1.78 8.30
CA ASN A 10 12.71 -0.92 7.54
C ASN A 10 12.02 -0.29 6.33
N ALA A 11 11.20 -1.06 5.60
CA ALA A 11 10.43 -0.55 4.47
C ALA A 11 9.45 0.55 4.89
N ILE A 12 8.72 0.36 6.01
CA ILE A 12 7.81 1.41 6.55
C ILE A 12 8.58 2.69 6.88
N LYS A 13 9.69 2.58 7.62
CA LYS A 13 10.49 3.75 8.03
C LYS A 13 11.08 4.53 6.86
N GLN A 14 11.47 3.83 5.80
CA GLN A 14 12.06 4.46 4.62
C GLN A 14 11.00 5.08 3.70
N CYS A 15 9.80 4.49 3.64
CA CYS A 15 8.85 4.81 2.58
C CYS A 15 7.86 5.91 2.95
N ASN A 16 7.48 6.09 4.23
CA ASN A 16 6.67 7.19 4.76
C ASN A 16 5.53 7.70 3.83
N ALA A 17 4.90 6.79 3.11
CA ALA A 17 3.96 7.10 2.05
C ALA A 17 2.87 6.03 1.95
N VAL A 18 1.73 6.44 1.41
CA VAL A 18 0.62 5.55 1.06
C VAL A 18 0.48 5.52 -0.45
N PHE A 19 0.47 4.32 -1.03
CA PHE A 19 0.33 4.09 -2.46
C PHE A 19 -1.07 3.59 -2.78
N ALA A 20 -1.71 4.18 -3.78
CA ALA A 20 -2.99 3.75 -4.31
C ALA A 20 -2.82 3.22 -5.73
N PHE A 21 -3.46 2.08 -6.01
CA PHE A 21 -3.44 1.42 -7.31
C PHE A 21 -4.86 1.21 -7.80
N VAL A 22 -5.10 1.51 -9.07
CA VAL A 22 -6.32 1.12 -9.79
C VAL A 22 -5.91 0.08 -10.82
N LEU A 23 -6.41 -1.15 -10.67
CA LEU A 23 -6.11 -2.28 -11.55
C LEU A 23 -7.31 -2.50 -12.48
N THR A 24 -7.05 -2.66 -13.77
CA THR A 24 -8.06 -3.03 -14.78
C THR A 24 -7.73 -4.40 -15.34
N ASN A 25 -8.68 -5.33 -15.35
CA ASN A 25 -8.48 -6.66 -15.95
C ASN A 25 -8.79 -6.65 -17.46
N THR A 26 -8.55 -7.77 -18.14
CA THR A 26 -8.79 -7.90 -19.59
C THR A 26 -10.26 -7.82 -19.98
N ALA A 27 -11.19 -8.01 -19.03
CA ALA A 27 -12.63 -7.81 -19.22
C ALA A 27 -13.04 -6.34 -19.04
N GLY A 28 -12.12 -5.45 -18.67
CA GLY A 28 -12.38 -4.03 -18.44
C GLY A 28 -12.90 -3.69 -17.04
N GLU A 29 -12.93 -4.65 -16.12
CA GLU A 29 -13.36 -4.42 -14.74
C GLU A 29 -12.24 -3.76 -13.95
N THR A 30 -12.59 -2.77 -13.13
CA THR A 30 -11.64 -2.02 -12.30
C THR A 30 -11.76 -2.36 -10.83
N ASP A 31 -10.63 -2.51 -10.15
CA ASP A 31 -10.56 -2.65 -8.71
C ASP A 31 -9.49 -1.72 -8.12
N SER A 32 -9.70 -1.25 -6.90
CA SER A 32 -8.79 -0.32 -6.23
C SER A 32 -8.14 -0.98 -5.03
N TRP A 33 -6.86 -0.71 -4.83
CA TRP A 33 -6.07 -1.23 -3.72
C TRP A 33 -5.13 -0.15 -3.18
N HIS A 34 -4.74 -0.29 -1.92
CA HIS A 34 -3.72 0.58 -1.33
C HIS A 34 -2.74 -0.19 -0.46
N VAL A 35 -1.53 0.34 -0.39
CA VAL A 35 -0.47 -0.13 0.52
C VAL A 35 -0.06 1.05 1.40
N ASP A 36 -0.32 0.90 2.70
CA ASP A 36 0.11 1.88 3.70
C ASP A 36 1.49 1.50 4.23
N LEU A 37 2.52 2.19 3.73
CA LEU A 37 3.88 2.10 4.26
C LEU A 37 4.24 3.33 5.11
N LYS A 38 3.24 4.14 5.47
CA LYS A 38 3.40 5.32 6.31
C LYS A 38 3.18 4.98 7.78
N GLU A 39 2.14 4.19 8.08
CA GLU A 39 1.70 3.93 9.45
C GLU A 39 1.65 2.44 9.78
N THR A 40 0.95 1.63 8.97
CA THR A 40 0.57 0.25 9.38
C THR A 40 1.33 -0.88 8.69
N GLY A 41 1.93 -0.66 7.52
CA GLY A 41 2.55 -1.71 6.71
C GLY A 41 1.55 -2.70 6.12
N LYS A 42 0.27 -2.32 5.97
CA LYS A 42 -0.83 -3.19 5.53
C LYS A 42 -1.28 -2.89 4.10
N VAL A 43 -1.88 -3.90 3.50
CA VAL A 43 -2.57 -3.80 2.20
C VAL A 43 -4.07 -3.80 2.46
N GLY A 44 -4.80 -2.91 1.79
CA GLY A 44 -6.25 -2.82 1.84
C GLY A 44 -6.86 -2.77 0.44
N LYS A 45 -8.10 -3.27 0.33
CA LYS A 45 -8.93 -3.15 -0.86
C LYS A 45 -9.77 -1.88 -0.78
N GLY A 46 -10.02 -1.25 -1.92
CA GLY A 46 -10.72 0.01 -2.06
C GLY A 46 -9.78 1.22 -2.24
N PRO A 47 -10.33 2.36 -2.67
CA PRO A 47 -9.57 3.60 -2.85
C PRO A 47 -8.92 4.02 -1.52
N CYS A 48 -7.72 4.57 -1.61
CA CYS A 48 -7.12 5.23 -0.46
C CYS A 48 -7.80 6.59 -0.29
N ASN A 49 -8.35 6.88 0.89
CA ASN A 49 -8.96 8.19 1.17
C ASN A 49 -7.92 9.29 1.42
N ASN A 50 -6.62 8.95 1.50
CA ASN A 50 -5.54 9.90 1.79
C ASN A 50 -4.17 9.41 1.26
N PRO A 51 -3.99 9.26 -0.06
CA PRO A 51 -2.71 8.90 -0.65
C PRO A 51 -1.69 10.04 -0.43
N THR A 52 -0.41 9.70 -0.34
CA THR A 52 0.62 10.73 -0.16
C THR A 52 0.91 11.41 -1.50
N GLY A 53 0.62 12.70 -1.62
CA GLY A 53 0.93 13.50 -2.82
C GLY A 53 -0.27 13.99 -3.65
N GLU A 54 -1.50 13.80 -3.16
CA GLU A 54 -2.65 14.63 -3.59
C GLU A 54 -2.70 15.98 -2.86
#